data_AF-A0A3S4JQ60-F1
#
_entry.id   AF-A0A3S4JQ60-F1
#
_cell.length_a   1.000
_cell.length_b   1.000
_cell.length_c   1.000
_cell.angle_alpha   90.00
_cell.angle_beta   90.00
_cell.angle_gamma   90.00
#
_symmetry.space_group_name_H-M   'P 1'
#
loop_
_entity.id
_entity.type
_entity.pdbx_description
1 polymer ?
#
loop_
_entity_poly.entity_id
_entity_poly.type
_entity_poly.pdbx_seq_one_letter_code
_entity_poly.pdbx_strand_id
1 'polypeptide(L)'
;MPHLEALQQSASALAELDVLVNLAERAYTLNYTCPTFIDKPGIRITEGRHPVVEQVLNEPFIANPLNLSPQRRMLIITGPNMGGKVPICARPH
;
A
#
# COMPACT_ATOMS: atom_id res chain seq x y z
N MET A 1 13.50 36.57 -16.67
CA MET A 1 12.01 36.57 -16.63
C MET A 1 11.59 36.54 -15.16
N PRO A 2 11.12 37.66 -14.58
CA PRO A 2 10.94 37.82 -13.13
C PRO A 2 9.83 36.97 -12.49
N HIS A 3 9.00 36.29 -13.29
CA HIS A 3 7.88 35.48 -12.78
C HIS A 3 8.05 33.96 -12.98
N LEU A 4 9.17 33.53 -13.59
CA LEU A 4 9.36 32.13 -13.94
C LEU A 4 9.37 31.21 -12.71
N GLU A 5 10.03 31.65 -11.63
CA GLU A 5 10.11 30.89 -10.38
C GLU A 5 8.74 30.69 -9.72
N ALA A 6 7.94 31.76 -9.64
CA ALA A 6 6.59 31.69 -9.08
C ALA A 6 5.67 30.76 -9.90
N LEU A 7 5.79 30.79 -11.24
CA LEU A 7 5.04 29.89 -12.11
C LEU A 7 5.46 28.42 -11.94
N GLN A 8 6.75 28.14 -11.76
CA GLN A 8 7.25 26.79 -11.49
C GLN A 8 6.76 26.27 -10.13
N GLN A 9 6.79 27.10 -9.09
CA GLN A 9 6.24 26.75 -7.78
C GLN A 9 4.73 26.46 -7.86
N SER A 10 3.98 27.29 -8.59
CA SER A 10 2.55 27.06 -8.81
C SER A 10 2.29 25.76 -9.55
N ALA A 11 3.07 25.44 -10.58
CA ALA A 11 2.93 24.18 -11.31
C ALA A 11 3.25 22.97 -10.41
N SER A 12 4.29 23.06 -9.57
CA SER A 12 4.64 22.02 -8.60
C SER A 12 3.53 21.81 -7.56
N ALA A 13 2.96 22.88 -7.03
CA ALA A 13 1.88 22.81 -6.06
C ALA A 13 0.61 22.20 -6.67
N LEU A 14 0.30 22.52 -7.93
CA LEU A 14 -0.81 21.90 -8.66
C LEU A 14 -0.58 20.40 -8.89
N ALA A 15 0.65 20.00 -9.23
CA ALA A 15 0.99 18.58 -9.40
C ALA A 15 0.89 17.81 -8.07
N GLU A 16 1.35 18.39 -6.96
CA GLU A 16 1.20 17.79 -5.63
C GLU A 16 -0.28 17.63 -5.24
N LEU A 17 -1.09 18.66 -5.51
CA LEU A 17 -2.53 18.61 -5.26
C LEU A 17 -3.21 17.49 -6.05
N ASP A 18 -2.88 17.35 -7.34
CA ASP A 18 -3.42 16.28 -8.20
C ASP A 18 -3.09 14.88 -7.63
N VAL A 19 -1.84 14.67 -7.20
CA VAL A 19 -1.43 13.41 -6.56
C VAL A 19 -2.19 13.16 -5.26
N LEU A 20 -2.33 14.15 -4.39
CA LEU A 20 -3.04 13.99 -3.12
C LEU A 20 -4.53 13.71 -3.31
N VAL A 21 -5.18 14.39 -4.26
CA VAL A 21 -6.58 14.16 -4.62
C VAL A 21 -6.76 12.76 -5.21
N ASN A 22 -5.85 12.32 -6.09
CA ASN A 22 -5.87 10.97 -6.63
C ASN A 22 -5.75 9.92 -5.51
N LEU A 23 -4.78 10.08 -4.59
CA LEU A 23 -4.60 9.14 -3.47
C LEU A 23 -5.81 9.11 -2.53
N ALA A 24 -6.45 10.26 -2.28
CA ALA A 24 -7.67 10.33 -1.48
C ALA A 24 -8.85 9.60 -2.15
N GLU A 25 -9.04 9.79 -3.46
CA GLU A 25 -10.05 9.06 -4.24
C GLU A 25 -9.78 7.56 -4.21
N ARG A 26 -8.53 7.13 -4.46
CA ARG A 26 -8.15 5.71 -4.39
C ARG A 26 -8.42 5.14 -3.00
N ALA A 27 -8.08 5.86 -1.94
CA ALA A 27 -8.28 5.37 -0.58
C ALA A 27 -9.77 5.15 -0.28
N TYR A 28 -10.64 6.06 -0.71
CA TYR A 28 -12.08 5.89 -0.54
C TYR A 28 -12.64 4.76 -1.41
N THR A 29 -12.38 4.81 -2.72
CA THR A 29 -12.94 3.87 -3.70
C THR A 29 -12.44 2.44 -3.50
N LEU A 30 -11.19 2.26 -3.07
CA LEU A 30 -10.60 0.95 -2.79
C LEU A 30 -10.71 0.50 -1.34
N ASN A 31 -11.36 1.30 -0.48
CA ASN A 31 -11.52 1.02 0.95
C ASN A 31 -10.18 0.80 1.67
N TYR A 32 -9.24 1.74 1.51
CA TYR A 32 -7.98 1.76 2.22
C TYR A 32 -8.10 2.50 3.55
N THR A 33 -7.20 2.17 4.47
CA THR A 33 -7.08 2.82 5.77
C THR A 33 -5.74 3.53 5.89
N CYS A 34 -5.71 4.64 6.62
CA CYS A 34 -4.47 5.35 6.92
C CYS A 34 -3.57 4.48 7.83
N PRO A 35 -2.30 4.20 7.46
CA PRO A 35 -1.38 3.47 8.31
C PRO A 35 -0.84 4.35 9.45
N THR A 36 -0.42 3.71 10.54
CA THR A 36 0.24 4.37 11.67
C THR A 36 1.70 3.94 11.78
N PHE A 37 2.59 4.87 12.09
CA PHE A 37 4.01 4.59 12.29
C PHE A 37 4.32 4.26 13.75
N ILE A 38 5.35 3.45 13.97
CA ILE A 38 5.87 3.08 15.28
C ILE A 38 7.40 3.23 15.28
N ASP A 39 8.01 3.48 16.43
CA ASP A 39 9.46 3.73 16.54
C ASP A 39 10.32 2.48 16.35
N LYS A 40 9.73 1.29 16.51
CA LYS A 40 10.43 0.00 16.45
C LYS A 40 10.19 -0.69 15.12
N PRO A 41 11.17 -1.42 14.57
CA PRO A 41 10.96 -2.23 13.37
C PRO A 41 9.83 -3.23 13.56
N GLY A 42 8.85 -3.20 12.68
CA GLY A 42 7.72 -4.11 12.71
C GLY A 42 6.68 -3.77 11.67
N ILE A 43 5.89 -4.76 11.27
CA ILE A 43 4.77 -4.60 10.35
C ILE A 43 3.59 -5.33 10.94
N ARG A 44 2.49 -4.61 11.18
CA ARG A 44 1.22 -5.19 11.59
C ARG A 44 0.16 -4.87 10.55
N ILE A 45 -0.40 -5.89 9.94
CA ILE A 45 -1.48 -5.79 8.97
C ILE A 45 -2.64 -6.64 9.50
N THR A 46 -3.82 -6.05 9.54
CA THR A 46 -5.10 -6.71 9.82
C THR A 46 -5.94 -6.66 8.56
N GLU A 47 -6.56 -7.78 8.16
CA GLU A 47 -7.35 -7.87 6.94
C GLU A 47 -6.61 -7.33 5.68
N GLY A 48 -5.33 -7.70 5.53
CA GLY A 48 -4.49 -7.26 4.41
C GLY A 48 -4.95 -7.83 3.08
N ARG A 49 -5.09 -6.96 2.08
CA ARG A 49 -5.47 -7.33 0.70
C ARG A 49 -4.35 -6.96 -0.27
N HIS A 50 -4.19 -7.75 -1.32
CA HIS A 50 -3.23 -7.41 -2.38
C HIS A 50 -3.89 -6.43 -3.36
N PRO A 51 -3.40 -5.18 -3.49
CA PRO A 51 -4.11 -4.09 -4.16
C PRO A 51 -4.38 -4.31 -5.66
N VAL A 52 -3.53 -5.08 -6.35
CA VAL A 52 -3.74 -5.44 -7.75
C VAL A 52 -4.57 -6.72 -7.92
N VAL A 53 -4.21 -7.81 -7.23
CA VAL A 53 -4.88 -9.11 -7.36
C VAL A 53 -6.38 -9.00 -7.04
N GLU A 54 -6.76 -8.23 -6.03
CA GLU A 54 -8.18 -8.06 -5.68
C GLU A 54 -9.02 -7.40 -6.77
N GLN A 55 -8.40 -6.57 -7.63
CA GLN A 55 -9.10 -5.85 -8.70
C GLN A 55 -9.25 -6.69 -9.97
N VAL A 56 -8.44 -7.75 -10.10
CA VAL A 56 -8.39 -8.61 -11.29
C VAL A 56 -9.16 -9.92 -11.06
N LEU A 57 -9.33 -10.35 -9.81
CA LEU A 57 -10.11 -11.53 -9.48
C LEU A 57 -11.61 -11.29 -9.72
N ASN A 58 -12.26 -12.27 -10.34
CA ASN A 58 -13.73 -12.31 -10.46
C ASN A 58 -14.41 -12.85 -9.20
N GLU A 59 -13.62 -13.34 -8.24
CA GLU A 59 -14.07 -13.89 -6.97
C GLU A 59 -13.57 -13.03 -5.79
N PRO A 60 -14.27 -13.04 -4.64
CA PRO A 60 -13.85 -12.26 -3.48
C PRO A 60 -12.43 -12.62 -3.01
N PHE A 61 -11.58 -11.61 -2.82
CA PHE A 61 -10.25 -11.79 -2.27
C PHE A 61 -10.32 -12.08 -0.75
N ILE A 62 -9.63 -13.13 -0.30
CA ILE A 62 -9.55 -13.48 1.13
C ILE A 62 -8.42 -12.68 1.79
N ALA A 63 -8.79 -11.79 2.71
CA ALA A 63 -7.87 -10.95 3.45
C ALA A 63 -6.98 -11.75 4.41
N ASN A 64 -5.74 -11.31 4.62
CA ASN A 64 -4.75 -12.02 5.45
C ASN A 64 -4.08 -11.10 6.46
N PRO A 65 -3.93 -11.51 7.73
CA PRO A 65 -3.17 -10.75 8.71
C PRO A 65 -1.65 -11.00 8.59
N LEU A 66 -0.85 -10.02 9.01
CA LEU A 66 0.60 -10.13 9.14
C LEU A 66 1.05 -9.50 10.46
N ASN A 67 1.97 -10.16 11.16
CA ASN A 67 2.62 -9.59 12.33
C ASN A 67 4.11 -9.94 12.32
N LEU A 68 4.92 -8.95 11.97
CA LEU A 68 6.37 -8.96 12.07
C LEU A 68 6.80 -8.03 13.19
N SER A 69 7.67 -8.52 14.05
CA SER A 69 8.24 -7.76 15.17
C SER A 69 9.72 -8.13 15.33
N PRO A 70 10.48 -7.42 16.18
CA PRO A 70 11.88 -7.78 16.45
C PRO A 70 12.03 -9.21 16.99
N GLN A 71 11.02 -9.71 17.71
CA GLN A 71 10.96 -11.08 18.24
C GLN A 71 10.49 -12.11 17.19
N ARG A 72 9.77 -11.66 16.15
CA ARG A 72 9.21 -12.48 15.07
C ARG A 72 9.57 -11.88 13.71
N ARG A 73 10.86 -11.92 13.38
CA ARG A 73 11.43 -11.29 12.17
C ARG A 73 11.47 -12.19 10.93
N MET A 74 11.10 -13.46 11.06
CA MET A 74 11.09 -14.43 9.97
C MET A 74 9.82 -15.29 10.05
N LEU A 75 9.16 -15.48 8.90
CA LEU A 75 8.01 -16.35 8.74
C LEU A 75 8.34 -17.42 7.71
N ILE A 76 8.19 -18.69 8.08
CA ILE A 76 8.23 -19.80 7.14
C ILE A 76 6.79 -20.09 6.73
N ILE A 77 6.46 -19.82 5.46
CA ILE A 77 5.12 -20.00 4.91
C ILE A 77 5.07 -21.34 4.16
N THR A 78 4.34 -22.32 4.72
CA THR A 78 4.10 -23.63 4.09
C THR A 78 2.70 -23.71 3.48
N GLY A 79 2.45 -24.70 2.60
CA GLY A 79 1.19 -24.84 1.84
C GLY A 79 1.38 -25.27 0.37
N PRO A 80 0.30 -25.65 -0.34
CA PRO A 80 0.36 -25.98 -1.78
C PRO A 80 0.66 -24.73 -2.63
N ASN A 81 1.36 -24.90 -3.75
CA ASN A 81 1.89 -23.79 -4.59
C ASN A 81 0.83 -22.84 -5.20
N MET A 82 -0.46 -23.14 -5.11
CA MET A 82 -1.53 -22.38 -5.78
C MET A 82 -2.49 -21.63 -4.84
N GLY A 83 -2.35 -21.76 -3.51
CA GLY A 83 -3.37 -21.31 -2.54
C GLY A 83 -3.12 -19.98 -1.82
N GLY A 84 -2.37 -19.04 -2.39
CA GLY A 84 -2.13 -17.76 -1.72
C GLY A 84 -0.90 -17.72 -0.81
N LYS A 85 0.18 -18.44 -1.17
CA LYS A 85 1.51 -18.26 -0.54
C LYS A 85 2.15 -16.88 -0.77
N VAL A 86 1.60 -16.07 -1.68
CA VAL A 86 2.23 -14.85 -2.22
C VAL A 86 1.45 -13.52 -2.11
N PRO A 87 0.17 -13.40 -1.66
CA PRO A 87 -0.52 -12.11 -1.75
C PRO A 87 0.08 -11.00 -0.87
N ILE A 88 0.81 -11.34 0.19
CA ILE A 88 1.40 -10.37 1.12
C ILE A 88 2.87 -10.04 0.80
N CYS A 89 3.54 -10.86 -0.01
CA CYS A 89 4.99 -10.82 -0.17
C CYS A 89 5.40 -10.65 -1.65
N ALA A 90 4.78 -9.71 -2.35
CA ALA A 90 5.33 -9.20 -3.61
C ALA A 90 6.39 -8.14 -3.27
N ARG A 91 7.67 -8.53 -3.31
CA ARG A 91 8.78 -7.57 -3.28
C ARG A 91 8.67 -6.66 -4.51
N PRO A 92 8.66 -5.31 -4.36
CA PRO A 92 8.98 -4.46 -5.49
C PRO A 92 10.47 -4.63 -5.81
N HIS A 93 10.77 -4.86 -7.09
CA HIS A 93 12.11 -4.68 -7.63
C HIS A 93 12.47 -3.19 -7.64
#